data_AF-A0A7S3FGH4-F1
#
_entry.id   AF-A0A7S3FGH4-F1
#
_cell.length_a   1.000
_cell.length_b   1.000
_cell.length_c   1.000
_cell.angle_alpha   90.00
_cell.angle_beta   90.00
_cell.angle_gamma   90.00
#
_symmetry.space_group_name_H-M   'P 1'
#
loop_
_entity.id
_entity.type
_entity.pdbx_description
1 polymer ?
#
loop_
_entity_poly.entity_id
_entity_poly.type
_entity_poly.pdbx_seq_one_letter_code
_entity_poly.pdbx_strand_id
1 'polypeptide(L)'
;AMGGDRQALEAACAKSSRTHRSMWVEAPEGASFALLDGSVALVGDAAHSVTPSIGMGANLALESAASLASAVGEALDARAAAARGGTSEDGVAIAAAVQAGLRAYGAKRPGEVRPVQLASAMASRSAMPPRTGPPPVAAARAPQPVTAK
;
A
#
# COMPACT_ATOMS: atom_id res chain seq x y z
N ALA A 1 -37.30 2.46 -17.98
CA ALA A 1 -35.87 2.45 -18.33
C ALA A 1 -35.04 2.17 -17.07
N MET A 2 -34.88 0.89 -16.69
CA MET A 2 -34.13 0.46 -15.48
C MET A 2 -33.18 -0.72 -15.81
N GLY A 3 -32.66 -0.75 -17.04
CA GLY A 3 -31.75 -1.80 -17.52
C GLY A 3 -30.28 -1.38 -17.59
N GLY A 4 -30.00 -0.07 -17.66
CA GLY A 4 -28.65 0.46 -17.90
C GLY A 4 -27.74 0.39 -16.67
N ASP A 5 -28.26 0.73 -15.48
CA ASP A 5 -27.47 0.75 -14.25
C ASP A 5 -27.02 -0.64 -13.80
N ARG A 6 -27.86 -1.66 -14.01
CA ARG A 6 -27.52 -3.04 -13.70
C ARG A 6 -26.44 -3.59 -14.64
N GLN A 7 -26.51 -3.24 -15.92
CA GLN A 7 -25.50 -3.63 -16.91
C GLN A 7 -24.16 -2.93 -16.66
N ALA A 8 -24.18 -1.68 -16.21
CA ALA A 8 -22.98 -0.94 -15.80
C ALA A 8 -22.34 -1.56 -14.54
N LEU A 9 -23.16 -1.95 -13.56
CA LEU A 9 -22.69 -2.60 -12.33
C LEU A 9 -22.13 -4.01 -12.62
N GLU A 10 -22.81 -4.80 -13.46
CA GLU A 10 -22.35 -6.13 -13.87
C GLU A 10 -21.08 -6.06 -14.74
N ALA A 11 -20.95 -5.04 -15.60
CA ALA A 11 -19.73 -4.80 -16.38
C ALA A 11 -18.54 -4.38 -15.49
N ALA A 12 -18.78 -3.54 -14.46
CA ALA A 12 -17.77 -3.19 -13.46
C ALA A 12 -17.33 -4.40 -12.63
N CYS A 13 -18.29 -5.25 -12.22
CA CYS A 13 -18.02 -6.47 -11.47
C CYS A 13 -17.33 -7.56 -12.31
N ALA A 14 -17.66 -7.66 -13.61
CA ALA A 14 -17.00 -8.56 -14.57
C ALA A 14 -15.59 -8.08 -14.98
N LYS A 15 -15.30 -6.77 -14.86
CA LYS A 15 -13.93 -6.22 -14.88
C LYS A 15 -13.17 -6.53 -13.60
N SER A 16 -13.86 -6.51 -12.45
CA SER A 16 -13.29 -6.81 -11.13
C SER A 16 -12.80 -8.27 -11.01
N SER A 17 -13.55 -9.25 -11.55
CA SER A 17 -13.14 -10.66 -11.54
C SER A 17 -11.97 -11.01 -12.48
N ARG A 18 -11.59 -10.10 -13.40
CA ARG A 18 -10.44 -10.26 -14.31
C ARG A 18 -9.15 -9.60 -13.81
N THR A 19 -9.20 -8.81 -12.73
CA THR A 19 -8.10 -7.89 -12.40
C THR A 19 -7.81 -7.76 -10.90
N HIS A 20 -7.89 -8.85 -10.13
CA HIS A 20 -7.59 -8.86 -8.69
C HIS A 20 -6.12 -8.56 -8.30
N ARG A 21 -5.19 -8.44 -9.26
CA ARG A 21 -3.74 -8.39 -8.99
C ARG A 21 -3.09 -7.02 -9.09
N SER A 22 -3.84 -5.98 -9.46
CA SER A 22 -3.30 -4.61 -9.63
C SER A 22 -4.15 -3.51 -8.98
N MET A 23 -5.20 -3.86 -8.23
CA MET A 23 -6.07 -2.87 -7.58
C MET A 23 -5.31 -2.00 -6.55
N TRP A 24 -4.21 -2.52 -6.00
CA TRP A 24 -3.33 -1.82 -5.06
C TRP A 24 -2.31 -0.88 -5.72
N VAL A 25 -2.18 -0.90 -7.05
CA VAL A 25 -1.18 -0.11 -7.81
C VAL A 25 -1.71 1.29 -8.15
N GLU A 26 -3.03 1.49 -8.08
CA GLU A 26 -3.69 2.80 -8.26
C GLU A 26 -3.69 3.62 -6.97
N ALA A 27 -2.55 3.70 -6.28
CA ALA A 27 -2.41 4.71 -5.24
C ALA A 27 -2.51 6.10 -5.90
N PRO A 28 -3.33 7.03 -5.40
CA PRO A 28 -3.43 8.38 -5.95
C PRO A 28 -2.08 9.10 -5.90
N GLU A 29 -1.89 10.04 -6.82
CA GLU A 29 -0.72 10.92 -6.81
C GLU A 29 -0.67 11.69 -5.48
N GLY A 30 0.46 11.63 -4.77
CA GLY A 30 0.57 12.14 -3.40
C GLY A 30 0.16 11.18 -2.29
N ALA A 31 -0.05 9.89 -2.57
CA ALA A 31 -0.21 8.87 -1.53
C ALA A 31 0.99 8.86 -0.57
N SER A 32 0.71 8.70 0.72
CA SER A 32 1.71 8.63 1.79
C SER A 32 1.61 7.29 2.51
N PHE A 33 2.74 6.74 2.92
CA PHE A 33 2.78 5.58 3.83
C PHE A 33 2.71 5.95 5.31
N ALA A 34 2.59 7.24 5.63
CA ALA A 34 2.34 7.70 6.99
C ALA A 34 1.02 8.46 7.09
N LEU A 35 0.41 8.42 8.27
CA LEU A 35 -0.74 9.26 8.59
C LEU A 35 -0.37 10.73 8.48
N LEU A 36 -1.37 11.56 8.17
CA LEU A 36 -1.17 13.01 8.00
C LEU A 36 -0.64 13.65 9.28
N ASP A 37 -0.95 13.13 10.45
CA ASP A 37 -0.44 13.61 11.74
C ASP A 37 0.97 13.07 12.06
N GLY A 38 1.49 12.12 11.28
CA GLY A 38 2.78 11.47 11.49
C GLY A 38 2.81 10.53 12.70
N SER A 39 1.67 10.11 13.24
CA SER A 39 1.64 9.21 14.40
C SER A 39 1.94 7.75 14.06
N VAL A 40 1.63 7.33 12.83
CA VAL A 40 1.79 5.95 12.35
C VAL A 40 2.33 5.94 10.93
N ALA A 41 3.22 4.99 10.63
CA ALA A 41 3.71 4.68 9.29
C ALA A 41 3.57 3.18 8.98
N LEU A 42 3.34 2.86 7.71
CA LEU A 42 3.24 1.51 7.17
C LEU A 42 4.56 1.11 6.50
N VAL A 43 4.92 -0.17 6.63
CA VAL A 43 6.14 -0.76 6.05
C VAL A 43 5.81 -2.15 5.51
N GLY A 44 6.56 -2.59 4.49
CA GLY A 44 6.41 -3.93 3.92
C GLY A 44 5.07 -4.12 3.22
N ASP A 45 4.51 -5.33 3.29
CA ASP A 45 3.27 -5.67 2.59
C ASP A 45 2.08 -4.77 2.98
N ALA A 46 2.06 -4.25 4.21
CA ALA A 46 1.04 -3.29 4.66
C ALA A 46 1.09 -1.97 3.89
N ALA A 47 2.25 -1.57 3.39
CA ALA A 47 2.45 -0.36 2.61
C ALA A 47 2.48 -0.61 1.10
N HIS A 48 3.17 -1.67 0.66
CA HIS A 48 3.55 -1.82 -0.74
C HIS A 48 3.61 -3.29 -1.20
N SER A 49 2.55 -4.04 -0.91
CA SER A 49 2.38 -5.41 -1.44
C SER A 49 2.74 -5.51 -2.93
N VAL A 50 3.60 -6.49 -3.25
CA VAL A 50 4.04 -6.85 -4.60
C VAL A 50 3.61 -8.28 -4.91
N THR A 51 3.47 -8.62 -6.20
CA THR A 51 3.26 -10.03 -6.55
C THR A 51 4.60 -10.79 -6.45
N PRO A 52 4.61 -12.09 -6.09
CA PRO A 52 5.84 -12.85 -5.86
C PRO A 52 6.63 -13.17 -7.14
N SER A 53 6.14 -12.78 -8.32
CA SER A 53 6.70 -13.08 -9.65
C SER A 53 8.16 -12.70 -9.85
N ILE A 54 8.65 -11.70 -9.12
CA ILE A 54 10.04 -11.20 -9.20
C ILE A 54 10.81 -11.36 -7.88
N GLY A 55 10.21 -11.98 -6.85
CA GLY A 55 10.89 -12.26 -5.57
C GLY A 55 11.29 -11.03 -4.75
N MET A 56 10.80 -9.82 -5.07
CA MET A 56 11.32 -8.58 -4.47
C MET A 56 10.71 -8.18 -3.12
N GLY A 57 9.63 -8.83 -2.66
CA GLY A 57 8.85 -8.36 -1.51
C GLY A 57 9.67 -8.15 -0.24
N ALA A 58 10.46 -9.16 0.15
CA ALA A 58 11.27 -9.10 1.38
C ALA A 58 12.36 -8.03 1.32
N ASN A 59 13.07 -7.93 0.19
CA ASN A 59 14.11 -6.91 0.01
C ASN A 59 13.51 -5.50 0.06
N LEU A 60 12.33 -5.31 -0.56
CA LEU A 60 11.63 -4.04 -0.55
C LEU A 60 11.18 -3.63 0.86
N ALA A 61 10.78 -4.61 1.68
CA ALA A 61 10.46 -4.39 3.09
C ALA A 61 11.70 -3.96 3.90
N LEU A 62 12.84 -4.63 3.70
CA LEU A 62 14.10 -4.29 4.38
C LEU A 62 14.59 -2.89 4.01
N GLU A 63 14.58 -2.53 2.73
CA GLU A 63 14.91 -1.18 2.27
C GLU A 63 13.97 -0.13 2.88
N SER A 64 12.69 -0.45 3.02
CA SER A 64 11.71 0.47 3.62
C SER A 64 11.97 0.65 5.12
N ALA A 65 12.34 -0.42 5.82
CA ALA A 65 12.75 -0.33 7.23
C ALA A 65 14.02 0.52 7.40
N ALA A 66 15.02 0.34 6.52
CA ALA A 66 16.24 1.16 6.53
C ALA A 66 15.94 2.63 6.21
N SER A 67 15.10 2.89 5.21
CA SER A 67 14.67 4.25 4.84
C SER A 67 13.91 4.94 5.97
N LEU A 68 13.01 4.22 6.65
CA LEU A 68 12.28 4.70 7.82
C LEU A 68 13.24 5.04 8.96
N ALA A 69 14.19 4.16 9.27
CA ALA A 69 15.18 4.38 10.32
C ALA A 69 16.05 5.61 10.01
N SER A 70 16.48 5.80 8.76
CA SER A 70 17.23 6.99 8.32
C SER A 70 16.42 8.26 8.53
N ALA A 71 15.17 8.29 8.05
CA ALA A 71 14.33 9.48 8.14
C ALA A 71 14.03 9.88 9.60
N VAL A 72 13.82 8.91 10.48
CA VAL A 72 13.63 9.16 11.92
C VAL A 72 14.95 9.61 12.56
N GLY A 73 16.07 8.98 12.23
CA GLY A 73 17.41 9.36 12.72
C GLY A 73 17.77 10.79 12.35
N GLU A 74 17.62 11.16 11.08
CA GLU A 74 17.87 12.51 10.56
C GLU A 74 17.02 13.56 11.29
N ALA A 75 15.74 13.26 11.56
CA ALA A 75 14.86 14.19 12.29
C ALA A 75 15.26 14.35 13.76
N LEU A 76 15.72 13.27 14.40
CA LEU A 76 16.26 13.32 15.78
C LEU A 76 17.59 14.07 15.86
N ASP A 77 18.47 13.87 14.88
CA ASP A 77 19.75 14.59 14.78
C ASP A 77 19.53 16.10 14.54
N ALA A 78 18.60 16.44 13.64
CA ALA A 78 18.21 17.83 13.40
C ALA A 78 17.65 18.49 14.66
N ARG A 79 16.82 17.77 15.43
CA ARG A 79 16.33 18.23 16.74
C ARG A 79 17.50 18.47 17.71
N ALA A 80 18.41 17.50 17.83
CA ALA A 80 19.54 17.59 18.75
C ALA A 80 20.46 18.78 18.40
N ALA A 81 20.70 19.02 17.11
CA ALA A 81 21.44 20.17 16.62
C ALA A 81 20.75 21.50 16.98
N ALA A 82 19.42 21.57 16.83
CA ALA A 82 18.64 22.76 17.16
C ALA A 82 18.63 23.06 18.68
N ALA A 83 18.75 22.04 19.53
CA ALA A 83 18.73 22.17 20.98
C ALA A 83 20.03 22.75 21.60
N ARG A 84 21.00 23.21 20.78
CA ARG A 84 22.30 23.76 21.23
C ARG A 84 23.04 22.84 22.21
N GLY A 85 23.08 21.54 21.94
CA GLY A 85 23.89 20.57 22.69
C GLY A 85 23.34 20.14 24.05
N GLY A 86 22.11 20.52 24.41
CA GLY A 86 21.43 19.98 25.59
C GLY A 86 20.62 18.73 25.25
N THR A 87 20.87 17.62 25.96
CA THR A 87 19.99 16.44 25.94
C THR A 87 18.77 16.72 26.83
N SER A 88 17.86 17.60 26.41
CA SER A 88 16.57 17.68 27.09
C SER A 88 15.79 16.41 26.75
N GLU A 89 15.44 15.63 27.78
CA GLU A 89 14.50 14.50 27.69
C GLU A 89 13.05 14.99 27.54
N ASP A 90 12.85 16.08 26.80
CA ASP A 90 11.52 16.57 26.47
C ASP A 90 10.86 15.59 25.50
N GLY A 91 10.05 14.70 26.06
CA GLY A 91 9.30 13.69 25.32
C GLY A 91 8.39 14.26 24.25
N VAL A 92 7.90 15.49 24.41
CA VAL A 92 7.07 16.16 23.40
C VAL A 92 7.92 16.54 22.19
N ALA A 93 9.10 17.10 22.43
CA ALA A 93 10.04 17.43 21.35
C ALA A 93 10.58 16.18 20.64
N ILE A 94 10.83 15.08 21.38
CA ILE A 94 11.20 13.79 20.80
C ILE A 94 10.06 13.27 19.90
N ALA A 95 8.83 13.25 20.41
CA ALA A 95 7.68 12.78 19.65
C ALA A 95 7.47 13.60 18.37
N ALA A 96 7.61 14.92 18.42
CA ALA A 96 7.51 15.78 17.25
C ALA A 96 8.59 15.47 16.19
N ALA A 97 9.83 15.18 16.61
CA ALA A 97 10.90 14.78 15.70
C ALA A 97 10.61 13.40 15.07
N VAL A 98 10.13 12.43 15.86
CA VAL A 98 9.71 11.13 15.31
C VAL A 98 8.59 11.30 14.29
N GLN A 99 7.55 12.09 14.61
CA GLN A 99 6.45 12.36 13.69
C GLN A 99 6.92 13.02 12.39
N ALA A 100 7.90 13.92 12.46
CA ALA A 100 8.51 14.53 11.27
C ALA A 100 9.23 13.47 10.42
N GLY A 101 10.00 12.58 11.03
CA GLY A 101 10.67 11.47 10.34
C GLY A 101 9.68 10.50 9.69
N LEU A 102 8.59 10.15 10.39
CA LEU A 102 7.53 9.30 9.84
C LEU A 102 6.87 9.91 8.60
N ARG A 103 6.58 11.23 8.62
CA ARG A 103 6.03 11.94 7.46
C ARG A 103 7.01 12.02 6.30
N ALA A 104 8.30 12.28 6.59
CA ALA A 104 9.33 12.34 5.56
C ALA A 104 9.49 11.00 4.83
N TYR A 105 9.55 9.89 5.58
CA TYR A 105 9.50 8.54 5.02
C TYR A 105 8.20 8.32 4.22
N GLY A 106 7.05 8.65 4.82
CA GLY A 106 5.73 8.43 4.24
C GLY A 106 5.53 9.12 2.90
N ALA A 107 6.06 10.33 2.74
CA ALA A 107 5.98 11.09 1.49
C ALA A 107 6.95 10.59 0.41
N LYS A 108 8.14 10.14 0.80
CA LYS A 108 9.21 9.72 -0.12
C LYS A 108 8.99 8.31 -0.66
N ARG A 109 8.73 7.35 0.22
CA ARG A 109 8.81 5.92 -0.11
C ARG A 109 7.81 5.43 -1.17
N PRO A 110 6.56 5.93 -1.26
CA PRO A 110 5.60 5.49 -2.29
C PRO A 110 6.11 5.67 -3.72
N GLY A 111 6.86 6.75 -3.99
CA GLY A 111 7.45 6.99 -5.30
C GLY A 111 8.55 5.97 -5.66
N GLU A 112 9.34 5.55 -4.67
CA GLU A 112 10.45 4.62 -4.86
C GLU A 112 10.01 3.18 -5.08
N VAL A 113 8.91 2.76 -4.44
CA VAL A 113 8.42 1.37 -4.50
C VAL A 113 7.51 1.11 -5.71
N ARG A 114 6.85 2.16 -6.24
CA ARG A 114 5.89 2.05 -7.35
C ARG A 114 6.45 1.33 -8.59
N PRO A 115 7.69 1.59 -9.05
CA PRO A 115 8.27 0.86 -10.19
C PRO A 115 8.34 -0.65 -9.96
N VAL A 116 8.68 -1.09 -8.75
CA VAL A 116 8.77 -2.52 -8.39
C VAL A 116 7.38 -3.15 -8.33
N GLN A 117 6.38 -2.44 -7.79
CA GLN A 117 4.99 -2.89 -7.81
C GLN A 117 4.47 -3.09 -9.23
N LEU A 118 4.74 -2.13 -10.12
CA LEU A 118 4.39 -2.23 -11.54
C LEU A 118 5.10 -3.39 -12.24
N ALA A 119 6.42 -3.52 -12.05
CA ALA A 119 7.22 -4.58 -12.65
C ALA A 119 6.74 -5.97 -12.20
N SER A 120 6.48 -6.15 -10.90
CA SER A 120 5.95 -7.41 -10.35
C SER A 120 4.59 -7.77 -10.98
N ALA A 121 3.68 -6.79 -11.05
CA ALA A 121 2.35 -6.97 -11.62
C ALA A 121 2.41 -7.35 -13.10
N MET A 122 3.33 -6.77 -13.87
CA MET A 122 3.57 -7.13 -15.28
C MET A 122 4.14 -8.55 -15.41
N ALA A 123 5.18 -8.90 -14.65
CA ALA A 123 5.78 -10.24 -14.69
C ALA A 123 4.77 -11.34 -14.32
N SER A 124 3.88 -11.06 -13.36
CA SER A 124 2.77 -11.95 -12.99
C SER A 124 1.75 -12.19 -14.11
N ARG A 125 1.63 -11.26 -15.07
CA ARG A 125 0.76 -11.42 -16.24
C ARG A 125 1.42 -12.30 -17.31
N SER A 126 2.73 -12.16 -17.50
CA SER A 126 3.49 -12.92 -18.50
C SER A 126 3.76 -14.38 -18.12
N ALA A 127 3.84 -14.68 -16.81
CA ALA A 127 4.13 -16.02 -16.31
C ALA A 127 2.92 -16.97 -16.27
N MET A 128 1.71 -16.52 -16.64
CA MET A 128 0.50 -17.36 -16.59
C MET A 128 0.20 -17.96 -17.98
N PRO A 129 0.00 -19.28 -18.11
CA PRO A 129 -0.47 -19.87 -19.36
C PRO A 129 -1.86 -19.31 -19.73
N PRO A 130 -2.22 -19.25 -21.02
CA PRO A 130 -3.54 -18.81 -21.44
C PRO A 130 -4.60 -19.67 -20.74
N ARG A 131 -5.60 -19.03 -20.15
CA ARG A 131 -6.76 -19.75 -19.60
C ARG A 131 -7.52 -20.40 -20.76
N THR A 132 -7.34 -21.70 -20.96
CA THR A 132 -8.01 -22.50 -22.00
C THR A 132 -9.37 -23.04 -21.54
N GLY A 133 -10.08 -22.30 -20.68
CA GLY A 133 -11.39 -22.71 -20.16
C GLY A 133 -12.39 -21.56 -20.17
N PRO A 134 -13.70 -21.86 -20.33
CA PRO A 134 -14.74 -20.84 -20.18
C PRO A 134 -14.63 -20.20 -18.78
N PRO A 135 -14.99 -18.90 -18.65
CA PRO A 135 -14.99 -18.25 -17.35
C PRO A 135 -15.82 -19.07 -16.37
N PRO A 136 -15.41 -19.20 -15.09
CA PRO A 136 -16.24 -19.88 -14.10
C PRO A 136 -17.59 -19.17 -14.09
N VAL A 137 -18.63 -19.90 -14.47
CA VAL A 137 -20.01 -19.42 -14.37
C VAL A 137 -20.19 -19.05 -12.91
N ALA A 138 -20.50 -17.79 -12.63
CA ALA A 138 -20.75 -17.34 -11.27
C ALA A 138 -21.79 -18.28 -10.68
N ALA A 139 -21.38 -19.15 -9.75
CA ALA A 139 -22.30 -20.00 -9.04
C ALA A 139 -23.27 -19.04 -8.35
N ALA A 140 -24.50 -18.97 -8.87
CA ALA A 140 -25.56 -18.17 -8.30
C ALA A 140 -25.68 -18.60 -6.83
N ARG A 141 -25.22 -17.74 -5.93
CA ARG A 141 -25.28 -17.99 -4.50
C ARG A 141 -26.77 -18.10 -4.16
N ALA A 142 -27.23 -19.30 -3.87
CA ALA A 142 -28.62 -19.55 -3.50
C ALA A 142 -29.02 -18.60 -2.36
N PRO A 143 -30.22 -18.00 -2.39
CA PRO A 143 -30.67 -17.11 -1.32
C PRO A 143 -30.68 -17.89 -0.01
N GLN A 144 -29.90 -17.42 0.96
CA GLN A 144 -29.90 -17.97 2.31
C GLN A 144 -31.26 -17.67 2.95
N PRO A 145 -31.94 -18.64 3.58
CA PRO A 145 -33.21 -18.39 4.25
C PRO A 145 -32.98 -17.44 5.43
N VAL A 146 -33.67 -16.30 5.41
CA VAL A 146 -33.78 -15.42 6.56
C VAL A 146 -34.60 -16.12 7.63
N THR A 147 -33.95 -16.64 8.67
CA THR A 147 -34.65 -17.06 9.88
C THR A 147 -34.99 -15.81 10.69
N ALA A 148 -36.26 -15.42 10.68
CA ALA A 148 -36.79 -14.44 11.61
C ALA A 148 -36.75 -15.02 13.04
N LYS A 149 -36.15 -14.28 13.97
CA LYS A 149 -36.38 -14.40 15.41
C LYS A 149 -36.37 -13.01 16.01
#